data_AF-A0AA89PZI8-F1
#
_entry.id   AF-A0AA89PZI8-F1
#
_cell.length_a   1.000
_cell.length_b   1.000
_cell.length_c   1.000
_cell.angle_alpha   90.00
_cell.angle_beta   90.00
_cell.angle_gamma   90.00
#
_symmetry.space_group_name_H-M   'P 1'
#
loop_
_entity.id
_entity.type
_entity.pdbx_description
1 polymer ?
#
loop_
_entity_poly.entity_id
_entity_poly.type
_entity_poly.pdbx_seq_one_letter_code
_entity_poly.pdbx_strand_id
1 'polypeptide(L)'
;MRTVKATAAAVTAVIGAGAAAVAAGRLASDAALKAPPGRPLPTEPRLTVHGTAAGQISLTRDFAALRPGRYGLSGNGSHAVVGPVLTGAPHPADTVVRRLESVTHGTLKPGDKVWLTPNVYVGNPGAALGLDHADVDVPGELGALPAWFVPGKRDTWVIAVHGLGATRELAMNVMPFLHRNHFPVLALAYRGDLGAPRRPDGLSHLGETEWRDLDAAIRYAVRYGARQVVLHGWSTGATMALRAATHSGLRDRVSGLVLDSPVLAWETTLRALASARRTPGALLPLAVRAAQGRTGLPGGRVAGAVPPGGPSVPALVIHGPDDTVAPWQLSRRLADAHPGTVALRTVRNAPHGAMWNADPEAYEEALRRFLTPLM
;
A
#
# COMPACT_ATOMS: atom_id res chain seq x y z
N MET A 1 0.05 3.78 -60.88
CA MET A 1 1.22 3.39 -60.04
C MET A 1 1.57 4.39 -58.93
N ARG A 2 1.49 5.73 -59.12
CA ARG A 2 1.81 6.72 -58.06
C ARG A 2 0.84 6.70 -56.86
N THR A 3 -0.46 6.52 -57.11
CA THR A 3 -1.51 6.45 -56.07
C THR A 3 -1.36 5.22 -55.17
N VAL A 4 -1.08 4.05 -55.74
CA VAL A 4 -0.86 2.79 -54.98
C VAL A 4 0.35 2.89 -54.05
N LYS A 5 1.45 3.53 -54.47
CA LYS A 5 2.63 3.76 -53.62
C LYS A 5 2.35 4.74 -52.48
N ALA A 6 1.57 5.80 -52.74
CA ALA A 6 1.18 6.76 -51.70
C ALA A 6 0.24 6.13 -50.66
N THR A 7 -0.73 5.32 -51.09
CA THR A 7 -1.62 4.58 -50.19
C THR A 7 -0.86 3.53 -49.36
N ALA A 8 0.07 2.78 -49.96
CA ALA A 8 0.91 1.82 -49.24
C ALA A 8 1.82 2.50 -48.20
N ALA A 9 2.41 3.66 -48.53
CA ALA A 9 3.21 4.44 -47.59
C ALA A 9 2.37 5.00 -46.44
N ALA A 10 1.16 5.49 -46.72
CA ALA A 10 0.23 5.98 -45.69
C ALA A 10 -0.24 4.85 -44.76
N VAL A 11 -0.58 3.68 -45.29
CA VAL A 11 -0.96 2.50 -44.49
C VAL A 11 0.20 2.02 -43.62
N THR A 12 1.42 1.98 -44.17
CA THR A 12 2.63 1.62 -43.41
C THR A 12 2.93 2.62 -42.30
N ALA A 13 2.77 3.92 -42.56
CA ALA A 13 2.95 4.97 -41.56
C ALA A 13 1.89 4.89 -40.45
N VAL A 14 0.63 4.62 -40.78
CA VAL A 14 -0.47 4.44 -39.80
C VAL A 14 -0.24 3.18 -38.95
N ILE A 15 0.18 2.07 -39.55
CA ILE A 15 0.51 0.83 -38.83
C ILE A 15 1.73 1.04 -37.92
N GLY A 16 2.78 1.70 -38.42
CA GLY A 16 3.98 2.03 -37.65
C GLY A 16 3.69 2.95 -36.47
N ALA A 17 2.88 4.00 -36.68
CA ALA A 17 2.42 4.89 -35.62
C ALA A 17 1.55 4.16 -34.59
N GLY A 18 0.69 3.24 -35.03
CA GLY A 18 -0.11 2.38 -34.17
C GLY A 18 0.74 1.45 -33.30
N ALA A 19 1.73 0.79 -33.88
CA ALA A 19 2.66 -0.08 -33.15
C ALA A 19 3.50 0.70 -32.12
N ALA A 20 3.99 1.88 -32.49
CA ALA A 20 4.72 2.76 -31.58
C ALA A 20 3.85 3.23 -30.40
N ALA A 21 2.59 3.61 -30.65
CA ALA A 21 1.66 4.01 -29.60
C ALA A 21 1.35 2.85 -28.63
N VAL A 22 1.18 1.62 -29.14
CA VAL A 22 0.99 0.41 -28.31
C VAL A 22 2.24 0.14 -27.47
N ALA A 23 3.44 0.19 -28.05
CA ALA A 23 4.69 0.00 -27.33
C ALA A 23 4.88 1.06 -26.23
N ALA A 24 4.63 2.33 -26.54
CA ALA A 24 4.70 3.43 -25.57
C ALA A 24 3.69 3.25 -24.42
N GLY A 25 2.45 2.86 -24.74
CA GLY A 25 1.43 2.54 -23.73
C GLY A 25 1.84 1.38 -22.83
N ARG A 26 2.43 0.31 -23.39
CA ARG A 26 2.95 -0.83 -22.63
C ARG A 26 4.08 -0.45 -21.69
N LEU A 27 5.04 0.35 -22.16
CA LEU A 27 6.16 0.83 -21.33
C LEU A 27 5.65 1.71 -20.17
N ALA A 28 4.72 2.61 -20.44
CA ALA A 28 4.11 3.46 -19.41
C ALA A 28 3.26 2.66 -18.40
N SER A 29 2.51 1.65 -18.87
CA SER A 29 1.74 0.73 -18.02
C SER A 29 2.67 -0.13 -17.15
N ASP A 30 3.75 -0.66 -17.73
CA ASP A 30 4.77 -1.43 -17.01
C ASP A 30 5.41 -0.59 -15.91
N ALA A 31 5.73 0.68 -16.22
CA ALA A 31 6.24 1.61 -15.23
C ALA A 31 5.29 1.64 -14.03
N ALA A 32 3.98 1.80 -14.20
CA ALA A 32 3.04 1.85 -13.09
C ALA A 32 2.85 0.51 -12.36
N LEU A 33 2.64 -0.59 -13.09
CA LEU A 33 2.14 -1.85 -12.56
C LEU A 33 3.23 -2.82 -12.10
N LYS A 34 4.47 -2.64 -12.54
CA LYS A 34 5.63 -3.40 -12.06
C LYS A 34 6.25 -2.65 -10.87
N ALA A 35 5.77 -2.97 -9.67
CA ALA A 35 6.38 -2.53 -8.42
C ALA A 35 7.00 -3.74 -7.73
N PRO A 36 8.34 -3.86 -7.72
CA PRO A 36 9.03 -4.90 -6.95
C PRO A 36 8.66 -4.78 -5.45
N PRO A 37 8.39 -5.91 -4.76
CA PRO A 37 8.17 -5.90 -3.31
C PRO A 37 9.37 -5.31 -2.55
N GLY A 38 9.10 -4.61 -1.45
CA GLY A 38 10.11 -4.03 -0.57
C GLY A 38 10.84 -2.82 -1.16
N ARG A 39 10.32 -2.23 -2.24
CA ARG A 39 10.84 -0.97 -2.81
C ARG A 39 9.83 0.16 -2.62
N PRO A 40 10.30 1.38 -2.29
CA PRO A 40 9.42 2.51 -2.13
C PRO A 40 8.65 2.77 -3.43
N LEU A 41 7.42 3.26 -3.28
CA LEU A 41 6.72 3.85 -4.40
C LEU A 41 7.52 5.04 -4.96
N PRO A 42 7.42 5.33 -6.27
CA PRO A 42 8.18 6.41 -6.93
C PRO A 42 7.78 7.82 -6.49
N THR A 43 7.00 7.95 -5.41
CA THR A 43 6.49 9.21 -4.84
C THR A 43 7.38 9.78 -3.75
N GLU A 44 8.30 8.98 -3.20
CA GLU A 44 9.20 9.42 -2.13
C GLU A 44 10.49 10.03 -2.69
N PRO A 45 10.88 11.24 -2.26
CA PRO A 45 12.12 11.85 -2.71
C PRO A 45 13.34 11.15 -2.08
N ARG A 46 14.46 11.19 -2.80
CA ARG A 46 15.75 10.79 -2.25
C ARG A 46 16.33 11.95 -1.44
N LEU A 47 16.45 11.74 -0.13
CA LEU A 47 17.10 12.64 0.80
C LEU A 47 18.60 12.30 0.90
N THR A 48 19.38 13.23 1.42
CA THR A 48 20.80 13.01 1.74
C THR A 48 20.98 13.09 3.24
N VAL A 49 21.74 12.16 3.81
CA VAL A 49 22.22 12.26 5.19
C VAL A 49 23.32 13.32 5.24
N HIS A 50 23.20 14.31 6.12
CA HIS A 50 24.24 15.32 6.37
C HIS A 50 25.09 14.98 7.58
N GLY A 51 24.52 14.24 8.53
CA GLY A 51 25.24 13.80 9.72
C GLY A 51 24.35 13.04 10.69
N THR A 52 24.99 12.32 11.59
CA THR A 52 24.36 11.64 12.73
C THR A 52 25.03 12.10 14.01
N ALA A 53 24.23 12.22 15.07
CA ALA A 53 24.69 12.48 16.43
C ALA A 53 23.88 11.61 17.40
N ALA A 54 24.17 11.70 18.70
CA ALA A 54 23.48 10.89 19.71
C ALA A 54 21.94 11.07 19.62
N GLY A 55 21.26 10.03 19.13
CA GLY A 55 19.82 10.04 18.89
C GLY A 55 19.33 11.06 17.86
N GLN A 56 20.18 11.54 16.95
CA GLN A 56 19.82 12.54 15.95
C GLN A 56 20.33 12.17 14.55
N ILE A 57 19.55 12.53 13.54
CA ILE A 57 19.97 12.47 12.15
C ILE A 57 19.60 13.77 11.44
N SER A 58 20.56 14.35 10.73
CA SER A 58 20.36 15.52 9.87
C SER A 58 20.17 15.07 8.44
N LEU A 59 19.07 15.49 7.81
CA LEU A 59 18.69 15.16 6.44
C LEU A 59 18.55 16.44 5.61
N THR A 60 18.71 16.32 4.29
CA THR A 60 18.36 17.41 3.36
C THR A 60 16.94 17.90 3.65
N ARG A 61 16.79 19.21 3.77
CA ARG A 61 15.48 19.84 3.96
C ARG A 61 14.63 19.61 2.72
N ASP A 62 13.52 18.92 2.95
CA ASP A 62 12.51 18.59 1.96
C ASP A 62 11.17 18.47 2.71
N PHE A 63 10.05 18.64 2.02
CA PHE A 63 8.73 18.44 2.62
C PHE A 63 8.56 17.04 3.21
N ALA A 64 9.16 16.01 2.60
CA ALA A 64 9.18 14.66 3.15
C ALA A 64 9.92 14.59 4.49
N ALA A 65 11.10 15.21 4.58
CA ALA A 65 11.91 15.24 5.81
C ALA A 65 11.24 16.04 6.94
N LEU A 66 10.29 16.92 6.62
CA LEU A 66 9.53 17.73 7.58
C LEU A 66 8.26 17.04 8.12
N ARG A 67 7.85 15.89 7.56
CA ARG A 67 6.60 15.21 7.95
C ARG A 67 6.60 14.85 9.45
N PRO A 68 5.47 14.97 10.15
CA PRO A 68 5.38 14.61 11.56
C PRO A 68 5.47 13.09 11.76
N GLY A 69 5.74 12.67 12.99
CA GLY A 69 5.64 11.26 13.37
C GLY A 69 6.88 10.42 13.04
N ARG A 70 6.65 9.13 12.81
CA ARG A 70 7.65 8.06 12.87
C ARG A 70 7.68 7.25 11.58
N TYR A 71 8.87 7.07 11.02
CA TYR A 71 9.07 6.39 9.73
C TYR A 71 10.27 5.44 9.77
N GLY A 72 10.24 4.44 8.90
CA GLY A 72 11.47 3.77 8.50
C GLY A 72 12.28 4.70 7.60
N LEU A 73 13.60 4.64 7.72
CA LEU A 73 14.54 5.34 6.88
C LEU A 73 15.40 4.30 6.18
N SER A 74 15.12 4.08 4.90
CA SER A 74 15.81 3.08 4.08
C SER A 74 16.90 3.76 3.25
N GLY A 75 18.04 3.10 3.15
CA GLY A 75 19.14 3.47 2.25
C GLY A 75 19.66 2.24 1.52
N ASN A 76 20.82 2.38 0.87
CA ASN A 76 21.46 1.25 0.21
C ASN A 76 22.10 0.31 1.24
N GLY A 77 21.41 -0.78 1.59
CA GLY A 77 21.89 -1.75 2.59
C GLY A 77 21.84 -1.25 4.03
N SER A 78 21.06 -0.18 4.29
CA SER A 78 20.87 0.37 5.62
C SER A 78 19.39 0.58 5.91
N HIS A 79 19.01 0.37 7.17
CA HIS A 79 17.69 0.70 7.68
C HIS A 79 17.79 1.29 9.08
N ALA A 80 17.03 2.35 9.34
CA ALA A 80 16.88 2.95 10.65
C ALA A 80 15.43 3.34 10.91
N VAL A 81 15.10 3.63 12.17
CA VAL A 81 13.84 4.21 12.57
C VAL A 81 14.08 5.66 12.98
N VAL A 82 13.31 6.55 12.37
CA VAL A 82 13.36 7.98 12.68
C VAL A 82 12.02 8.45 13.23
N GLY A 83 12.09 9.18 14.33
CA GLY A 83 10.94 9.81 14.99
C GLY A 83 10.69 11.23 14.46
N PRO A 84 10.03 12.09 15.26
CA PRO A 84 9.63 13.43 14.84
C PRO A 84 10.83 14.37 14.59
N VAL A 85 10.54 15.48 13.93
CA VAL A 85 11.47 16.60 13.73
C VAL A 85 11.81 17.24 15.08
N LEU A 86 13.10 17.52 15.30
CA LEU A 86 13.60 18.17 16.51
C LEU A 86 13.72 19.68 16.27
N THR A 87 12.67 20.43 16.61
CA THR A 87 12.56 21.88 16.33
C THR A 87 13.62 22.74 17.02
N GLY A 88 14.19 22.29 18.15
CA GLY A 88 15.23 23.01 18.90
C GLY A 88 16.66 22.59 18.58
N ALA A 89 16.89 21.65 17.66
CA ALA A 89 18.24 21.22 17.32
C ALA A 89 18.91 22.26 16.39
N PRO A 90 20.12 22.75 16.70
CA PRO A 90 20.85 23.65 15.79
C PRO A 90 21.16 22.94 14.48
N HIS A 91 20.81 23.57 13.35
CA HIS A 91 21.10 23.03 12.03
C HIS A 91 21.13 24.13 10.95
N PRO A 92 21.88 23.94 9.86
CA PRO A 92 21.81 24.80 8.68
C PRO A 92 20.40 24.89 8.08
N ALA A 93 20.10 25.98 7.36
CA ALA A 93 18.76 26.24 6.80
C ALA A 93 18.31 25.19 5.75
N ASP A 94 19.25 24.53 5.10
CA ASP A 94 19.05 23.50 4.06
C ASP A 94 18.94 22.08 4.64
N THR A 95 18.89 21.94 5.97
CA THR A 95 18.75 20.66 6.65
C THR A 95 17.57 20.62 7.62
N VAL A 96 17.18 19.40 8.00
CA VAL A 96 16.19 19.10 9.03
C VAL A 96 16.76 18.01 9.93
N VAL A 97 16.70 18.23 11.24
CA VAL A 97 17.13 17.23 12.22
C VAL A 97 15.92 16.46 12.73
N ARG A 98 15.99 15.13 12.68
CA ARG A 98 14.99 14.22 13.25
C ARG A 98 15.58 13.40 14.39
N ARG A 99 14.72 12.91 15.27
CA ARG A 99 15.08 11.88 16.26
C ARG A 99 15.51 10.62 15.51
N LEU A 100 16.74 10.17 15.71
CA LEU A 100 17.18 8.84 15.31
C LEU A 100 16.89 7.90 16.48
N GLU A 101 15.90 7.03 16.36
CA GLU A 101 15.47 6.15 17.45
C GLU A 101 16.33 4.88 17.50
N SER A 102 16.61 4.29 16.35
CA SER A 102 17.43 3.09 16.24
C SER A 102 17.98 2.92 14.84
N VAL A 103 19.16 2.31 14.70
CA VAL A 103 19.65 1.78 13.42
C VAL A 103 19.44 0.28 13.45
N THR A 104 18.59 -0.23 12.57
CA THR A 104 18.24 -1.67 12.53
C THR A 104 19.37 -2.49 11.92
N HIS A 105 19.96 -2.01 10.83
CA HIS A 105 21.15 -2.60 10.22
C HIS A 105 21.86 -1.58 9.32
N GLY A 106 23.13 -1.84 9.03
CA GLY A 106 23.98 -0.96 8.22
C GLY A 106 24.43 0.29 8.99
N THR A 107 24.93 1.28 8.25
CA THR A 107 25.41 2.56 8.81
C THR A 107 24.84 3.72 8.01
N LEU A 108 24.64 4.87 8.67
CA LEU A 108 24.20 6.11 8.05
C LEU A 108 25.32 7.15 8.13
N LYS A 109 25.93 7.45 7.00
CA LYS A 109 27.07 8.37 6.86
C LYS A 109 26.68 9.61 6.07
N PRO A 110 27.35 10.76 6.30
CA PRO A 110 27.19 11.93 5.45
C PRO A 110 27.35 11.58 3.97
N GLY A 111 26.43 12.06 3.13
CA GLY A 111 26.37 11.78 1.69
C GLY A 111 25.47 10.61 1.30
N ASP A 112 25.11 9.72 2.24
CA ASP A 112 24.26 8.58 1.95
C ASP A 112 22.88 9.02 1.44
N LYS A 113 22.39 8.31 0.41
CA LYS A 113 21.05 8.53 -0.15
C LYS A 113 20.05 7.63 0.56
N VAL A 114 19.04 8.27 1.13
CA VAL A 114 17.99 7.62 1.93
C VAL A 114 16.62 8.13 1.54
N TRP A 115 15.57 7.40 1.92
CA TRP A 115 14.18 7.82 1.74
C TRP A 115 13.35 7.34 2.93
N LEU A 116 12.27 8.05 3.22
CA LEU A 116 11.31 7.63 4.23
C LEU A 116 10.41 6.54 3.65
N THR A 117 10.04 5.57 4.50
CA THR A 117 9.12 4.49 4.16
C THR A 117 8.06 4.33 5.25
N PRO A 118 6.81 3.97 4.89
CA PRO A 118 5.78 3.62 5.86
C PRO A 118 6.17 2.42 6.74
N ASN A 119 6.88 1.43 6.19
CA ASN A 119 7.36 0.27 6.95
C ASN A 119 8.40 0.73 7.98
N VAL A 120 8.01 0.83 9.26
CA VAL A 120 8.93 1.21 10.35
C VAL A 120 9.81 0.04 10.77
N TYR A 121 9.27 -1.17 10.68
CA TYR A 121 9.96 -2.38 11.08
C TYR A 121 10.27 -3.23 9.84
N VAL A 122 11.42 -3.92 9.89
CA VAL A 122 11.88 -4.85 8.84
C VAL A 122 12.30 -6.17 9.51
N GLY A 123 12.25 -7.27 8.77
CA GLY A 123 12.51 -8.61 9.28
C GLY A 123 11.22 -9.37 9.58
N ASN A 124 11.08 -9.93 10.79
CA ASN A 124 9.88 -10.68 11.20
C ASN A 124 9.39 -10.21 12.58
N PRO A 125 8.15 -10.57 13.00
CA PRO A 125 7.56 -10.10 14.25
C PRO A 125 8.39 -10.45 15.49
N GLY A 126 9.04 -11.61 15.52
CA GLY A 126 9.88 -12.04 16.64
C GLY A 126 11.14 -11.18 16.78
N ALA A 127 11.91 -11.04 15.70
CA ALA A 127 13.15 -10.28 15.72
C ALA A 127 12.93 -8.77 15.86
N ALA A 128 11.87 -8.23 15.22
CA ALA A 128 11.64 -6.79 15.18
C ALA A 128 10.80 -6.26 16.35
N LEU A 129 9.88 -7.07 16.89
CA LEU A 129 8.91 -6.64 17.90
C LEU A 129 8.94 -7.48 19.18
N GLY A 130 9.71 -8.58 19.22
CA GLY A 130 9.68 -9.52 20.34
C GLY A 130 8.35 -10.28 20.46
N LEU A 131 7.61 -10.44 19.35
CA LEU A 131 6.33 -11.13 19.33
C LEU A 131 6.48 -12.58 18.87
N ASP A 132 5.92 -13.51 19.65
CA ASP A 132 5.74 -14.89 19.22
C ASP A 132 4.90 -14.92 17.94
N HIS A 133 5.37 -15.66 16.95
CA HIS A 133 4.69 -15.82 15.67
C HIS A 133 5.02 -17.17 15.04
N ALA A 134 4.16 -17.61 14.14
CA ALA A 134 4.40 -18.73 13.25
C ALA A 134 4.46 -18.24 11.80
N ASP A 135 5.43 -18.72 11.03
CA ASP A 135 5.37 -18.70 9.58
C ASP A 135 4.38 -19.78 9.12
N VAL A 136 3.36 -19.39 8.37
CA VAL A 136 2.33 -20.29 7.86
C VAL A 136 2.14 -20.11 6.37
N ASP A 137 1.78 -21.20 5.69
CA ASP A 137 1.43 -21.18 4.28
C ASP A 137 -0.09 -21.26 4.09
N VAL A 138 -0.68 -20.18 3.60
CA VAL A 138 -2.09 -20.10 3.24
C VAL A 138 -2.28 -20.74 1.85
N PRO A 139 -3.13 -21.78 1.68
CA PRO A 139 -3.36 -22.38 0.38
C PRO A 139 -4.13 -21.43 -0.55
N GLY A 140 -3.40 -20.80 -1.49
CA GLY A 140 -3.95 -19.92 -2.51
C GLY A 140 -4.25 -20.61 -3.84
N GLU A 141 -4.97 -19.91 -4.72
CA GLU A 141 -5.34 -20.37 -6.06
C GLU A 141 -4.12 -20.74 -6.92
N LEU A 142 -3.03 -19.98 -6.80
CA LEU A 142 -1.81 -20.14 -7.60
C LEU A 142 -0.70 -20.91 -6.86
N GLY A 143 -0.95 -21.35 -5.62
CA GLY A 143 0.04 -21.98 -4.75
C GLY A 143 0.02 -21.43 -3.32
N ALA A 144 0.96 -21.89 -2.50
CA ALA A 144 1.12 -21.48 -1.10
C ALA A 144 1.45 -19.98 -0.98
N LEU A 145 0.72 -19.27 -0.12
CA LEU A 145 0.88 -17.85 0.16
C LEU A 145 1.48 -17.69 1.57
N PRO A 146 2.74 -17.26 1.69
CA PRO A 146 3.37 -17.13 2.99
C PRO A 146 2.72 -16.03 3.83
N ALA A 147 2.47 -16.32 5.10
CA ALA A 147 1.91 -15.38 6.06
C ALA A 147 2.57 -15.52 7.42
N TRP A 148 2.48 -14.47 8.23
CA TRP A 148 2.77 -14.56 9.65
C TRP A 148 1.47 -14.66 10.43
N PHE A 149 1.41 -15.63 11.34
CA PHE A 149 0.36 -15.73 12.33
C PHE A 149 0.90 -15.34 13.70
N VAL A 150 0.38 -14.25 14.26
CA VAL A 150 0.64 -13.83 15.64
C VAL A 150 -0.58 -14.25 16.47
N PRO A 151 -0.42 -15.09 17.50
CA PRO A 151 -1.54 -15.60 18.28
C PRO A 151 -2.21 -14.50 19.11
N GLY A 152 -3.50 -14.70 19.37
CA GLY A 152 -4.32 -13.86 20.26
C GLY A 152 -5.41 -14.70 20.91
N LYS A 153 -6.15 -14.11 21.86
CA LYS A 153 -7.18 -14.82 22.63
C LYS A 153 -8.60 -14.64 22.09
N ARG A 154 -8.79 -13.73 21.13
CA ARG A 154 -10.10 -13.43 20.54
C ARG A 154 -10.47 -14.40 19.43
N ASP A 155 -11.77 -14.61 19.27
CA ASP A 155 -12.34 -15.39 18.16
C ASP A 155 -12.44 -14.56 16.85
N THR A 156 -12.30 -13.23 16.96
CA THR A 156 -12.20 -12.32 15.82
C THR A 156 -10.74 -12.17 15.43
N TRP A 157 -10.38 -12.54 14.21
CA TRP A 157 -9.02 -12.39 13.69
C TRP A 157 -8.88 -11.11 12.88
N VAL A 158 -7.71 -10.48 12.91
CA VAL A 158 -7.37 -9.39 11.99
C VAL A 158 -6.50 -9.96 10.87
N ILE A 159 -6.97 -9.84 9.63
CA ILE A 159 -6.18 -10.20 8.45
C ILE A 159 -5.60 -8.92 7.87
N ALA A 160 -4.29 -8.76 7.96
CA ALA A 160 -3.55 -7.60 7.51
C ALA A 160 -3.01 -7.83 6.09
N VAL A 161 -3.32 -6.91 5.17
CA VAL A 161 -2.97 -7.01 3.76
C VAL A 161 -2.35 -5.71 3.26
N HIS A 162 -1.08 -5.78 2.85
CA HIS A 162 -0.33 -4.61 2.43
C HIS A 162 -0.71 -4.14 1.01
N GLY A 163 -0.18 -2.97 0.65
CA GLY A 163 -0.33 -2.37 -0.66
C GLY A 163 0.76 -2.75 -1.66
N LEU A 164 0.62 -2.23 -2.88
CA LEU A 164 1.59 -2.32 -3.95
C LEU A 164 2.99 -1.83 -3.52
N GLY A 165 4.03 -2.65 -3.77
CA GLY A 165 5.43 -2.31 -3.48
C GLY A 165 5.84 -2.48 -2.01
N ALA A 166 4.88 -2.54 -1.10
CA ALA A 166 5.10 -2.94 0.29
C ALA A 166 5.20 -4.47 0.42
N THR A 167 5.37 -4.93 1.65
CA THR A 167 5.38 -6.35 2.03
C THR A 167 4.56 -6.53 3.31
N ARG A 168 4.34 -7.77 3.74
CA ARG A 168 3.68 -8.09 5.01
C ARG A 168 4.35 -7.47 6.25
N GLU A 169 5.59 -6.99 6.13
CA GLU A 169 6.27 -6.19 7.16
C GLU A 169 5.50 -4.91 7.51
N LEU A 170 4.72 -4.32 6.58
CA LEU A 170 3.94 -3.11 6.86
C LEU A 170 2.97 -3.32 8.03
N ALA A 171 2.42 -4.53 8.17
CA ALA A 171 1.52 -4.88 9.26
C ALA A 171 2.20 -4.80 10.63
N MET A 172 3.53 -4.92 10.71
CA MET A 172 4.28 -4.82 11.97
C MET A 172 4.12 -3.45 12.64
N ASN A 173 3.77 -2.40 11.89
CA ASN A 173 3.47 -1.09 12.48
C ASN A 173 2.32 -1.17 13.50
N VAL A 174 1.26 -1.94 13.19
CA VAL A 174 0.05 -2.05 14.01
C VAL A 174 -0.03 -3.35 14.81
N MET A 175 0.82 -4.35 14.52
CA MET A 175 0.85 -5.61 15.25
C MET A 175 1.00 -5.45 16.78
N PRO A 176 1.88 -4.59 17.32
CA PRO A 176 1.98 -4.41 18.77
C PRO A 176 0.66 -3.96 19.40
N PHE A 177 -0.05 -3.05 18.74
CA PHE A 177 -1.36 -2.58 19.18
C PHE A 177 -2.39 -3.72 19.16
N LEU A 178 -2.47 -4.47 18.06
CA LEU A 178 -3.40 -5.58 17.90
C LEU A 178 -3.14 -6.70 18.93
N HIS A 179 -1.85 -7.03 19.15
CA HIS A 179 -1.43 -8.04 20.12
C HIS A 179 -1.73 -7.64 21.57
N ARG A 180 -1.46 -6.38 21.97
CA ARG A 180 -1.86 -5.85 23.29
C ARG A 180 -3.38 -5.90 23.49
N ASN A 181 -4.13 -5.75 22.40
CA ASN A 181 -5.57 -5.93 22.35
C ASN A 181 -5.96 -7.36 21.96
N HIS A 182 -5.15 -8.37 22.25
CA HIS A 182 -5.45 -9.81 22.15
C HIS A 182 -6.09 -10.31 20.84
N PHE A 183 -5.98 -9.57 19.74
CA PHE A 183 -6.44 -10.02 18.43
C PHE A 183 -5.40 -10.96 17.83
N PRO A 184 -5.79 -12.17 17.38
CA PRO A 184 -4.95 -12.94 16.46
C PRO A 184 -4.76 -12.15 15.16
N VAL A 185 -3.53 -12.10 14.65
CA VAL A 185 -3.18 -11.38 13.43
C VAL A 185 -2.62 -12.33 12.38
N LEU A 186 -3.21 -12.32 11.19
CA LEU A 186 -2.68 -13.01 10.01
C LEU A 186 -2.19 -11.96 9.00
N ALA A 187 -0.87 -11.76 8.91
CA ALA A 187 -0.26 -10.84 7.96
C ALA A 187 0.14 -11.58 6.68
N LEU A 188 -0.64 -11.36 5.62
CA LEU A 188 -0.55 -12.09 4.36
C LEU A 188 0.48 -11.45 3.42
N ALA A 189 1.37 -12.26 2.85
CA ALA A 189 1.99 -11.96 1.55
C ALA A 189 1.16 -12.63 0.44
N TYR A 190 0.99 -11.95 -0.68
CA TYR A 190 0.13 -12.40 -1.78
C TYR A 190 0.89 -12.50 -3.10
N ARG A 191 0.22 -12.94 -4.17
CA ARG A 191 0.87 -13.19 -5.47
C ARG A 191 1.77 -12.05 -5.93
N GLY A 192 3.01 -12.40 -6.26
CA GLY A 192 4.07 -11.46 -6.65
C GLY A 192 5.01 -11.02 -5.53
N ASP A 193 4.70 -11.35 -4.27
CA ASP A 193 5.60 -11.09 -3.14
C ASP A 193 6.71 -12.14 -3.00
N LEU A 194 7.70 -11.83 -2.17
CA LEU A 194 8.77 -12.75 -1.84
C LEU A 194 8.20 -14.02 -1.18
N GLY A 195 8.50 -15.18 -1.77
CA GLY A 195 8.04 -16.49 -1.32
C GLY A 195 6.63 -16.86 -1.80
N ALA A 196 5.85 -15.93 -2.35
CA ALA A 196 4.54 -16.20 -2.93
C ALA A 196 4.65 -16.56 -4.42
N PRO A 197 3.62 -17.20 -5.03
CA PRO A 197 3.60 -17.50 -6.45
C PRO A 197 3.71 -16.22 -7.29
N ARG A 198 4.39 -16.33 -8.42
CA ARG A 198 4.48 -15.22 -9.38
C ARG A 198 3.12 -14.97 -10.03
N ARG A 199 2.89 -13.73 -10.43
CA ARG A 199 1.73 -13.38 -11.26
C ARG A 199 1.95 -13.94 -12.67
N PRO A 200 0.96 -14.62 -13.29
CA PRO A 200 1.12 -15.22 -14.61
C PRO A 200 1.56 -14.22 -15.69
N ASP A 201 1.07 -12.98 -15.63
CA ASP A 201 1.38 -11.90 -16.57
C ASP A 201 2.47 -10.93 -16.06
N GLY A 202 2.94 -11.12 -14.82
CA GLY A 202 3.94 -10.27 -14.17
C GLY A 202 3.45 -8.85 -13.83
N LEU A 203 2.15 -8.57 -13.84
CA LEU A 203 1.60 -7.23 -13.59
C LEU A 203 0.74 -7.18 -12.34
N SER A 204 0.77 -6.07 -11.61
CA SER A 204 -0.23 -5.83 -10.55
C SER A 204 -1.58 -5.52 -11.16
N HIS A 205 -2.62 -6.17 -10.68
CA HIS A 205 -4.00 -5.87 -11.04
C HIS A 205 -4.64 -4.92 -10.01
N LEU A 206 -3.82 -4.28 -9.17
CA LEU A 206 -4.25 -3.26 -8.20
C LEU A 206 -5.35 -3.76 -7.23
N GLY A 207 -5.35 -5.05 -6.90
CA GLY A 207 -6.30 -5.68 -5.97
C GLY A 207 -7.49 -6.36 -6.65
N GLU A 208 -7.60 -6.24 -7.98
CA GLU A 208 -8.78 -6.65 -8.74
C GLU A 208 -8.85 -8.16 -8.97
N THR A 209 -7.68 -8.81 -9.02
CA THR A 209 -7.58 -10.27 -9.01
C THR A 209 -6.88 -10.79 -7.77
N GLU A 210 -5.99 -10.00 -7.17
CA GLU A 210 -5.26 -10.37 -5.95
C GLU A 210 -6.19 -10.59 -4.75
N TRP A 211 -7.39 -10.01 -4.72
CA TRP A 211 -8.35 -10.24 -3.62
C TRP A 211 -8.70 -11.71 -3.40
N ARG A 212 -8.51 -12.58 -4.41
CA ARG A 212 -8.66 -14.04 -4.28
C ARG A 212 -7.65 -14.66 -3.31
N ASP A 213 -6.47 -14.07 -3.18
CA ASP A 213 -5.46 -14.46 -2.19
C ASP A 213 -5.90 -14.05 -0.78
N LEU A 214 -6.53 -12.88 -0.64
CA LEU A 214 -7.14 -12.47 0.63
C LEU A 214 -8.33 -13.36 1.01
N ASP A 215 -9.15 -13.75 0.04
CA ASP A 215 -10.23 -14.73 0.22
C ASP A 215 -9.69 -16.09 0.69
N ALA A 216 -8.54 -16.54 0.16
CA ALA A 216 -7.86 -17.72 0.67
C ALA A 216 -7.40 -17.54 2.13
N ALA A 217 -6.90 -16.36 2.51
CA ALA A 217 -6.55 -16.05 3.90
C ALA A 217 -7.76 -16.02 4.83
N ILE A 218 -8.93 -15.54 4.37
CA ILE A 218 -10.19 -15.62 5.13
C ILE A 218 -10.57 -17.09 5.37
N ARG A 219 -10.52 -17.94 4.33
CA ARG A 219 -10.78 -19.38 4.46
C ARG A 219 -9.82 -20.05 5.44
N TYR A 220 -8.53 -19.69 5.38
CA TYR A 220 -7.53 -20.18 6.30
C TYR A 220 -7.87 -19.78 7.74
N ALA A 221 -8.06 -18.49 8.02
CA ALA A 221 -8.40 -18.00 9.35
C ALA A 221 -9.62 -18.73 9.94
N VAL A 222 -10.70 -18.86 9.16
CA VAL A 222 -11.92 -19.56 9.60
C VAL A 222 -11.67 -21.04 9.87
N ARG A 223 -10.89 -21.73 9.03
CA ARG A 223 -10.50 -23.13 9.25
C ARG A 223 -9.73 -23.33 10.55
N TYR A 224 -8.91 -22.35 10.93
CA TYR A 224 -8.07 -22.39 12.13
C TYR A 224 -8.70 -21.68 13.34
N GLY A 225 -10.01 -21.43 13.32
CA GLY A 225 -10.78 -21.05 14.51
C GLY A 225 -11.32 -19.62 14.52
N ALA A 226 -11.06 -18.80 13.50
CA ALA A 226 -11.68 -17.48 13.41
C ALA A 226 -13.21 -17.60 13.24
N ARG A 227 -13.98 -17.05 14.17
CA ARG A 227 -15.45 -16.95 14.04
C ARG A 227 -15.85 -15.79 13.14
N GLN A 228 -15.09 -14.71 13.23
CA GLN A 228 -15.22 -13.47 12.47
C GLN A 228 -13.82 -12.98 12.06
N VAL A 229 -13.75 -12.17 11.02
CA VAL A 229 -12.52 -11.52 10.58
C VAL A 229 -12.74 -10.02 10.40
N VAL A 230 -11.70 -9.25 10.69
CA VAL A 230 -11.56 -7.85 10.30
C VAL A 230 -10.48 -7.77 9.24
N LEU A 231 -10.77 -7.14 8.11
CA LEU A 231 -9.81 -6.97 7.03
C LEU A 231 -9.14 -5.60 7.17
N HIS A 232 -7.85 -5.58 7.47
CA HIS A 232 -7.05 -4.36 7.57
C HIS A 232 -6.15 -4.24 6.35
N GLY A 233 -6.53 -3.37 5.41
CA GLY A 233 -5.84 -3.18 4.15
C GLY A 233 -5.21 -1.81 4.00
N TRP A 234 -4.04 -1.76 3.36
CA TRP A 234 -3.40 -0.53 2.89
C TRP A 234 -3.44 -0.46 1.37
N SER A 235 -3.78 0.70 0.79
CA SER A 235 -3.71 0.92 -0.66
C SER A 235 -4.50 -0.14 -1.45
N THR A 236 -3.85 -0.90 -2.32
CA THR A 236 -4.44 -2.03 -3.05
C THR A 236 -4.92 -3.15 -2.13
N GLY A 237 -4.32 -3.33 -0.95
CA GLY A 237 -4.84 -4.24 0.07
C GLY A 237 -6.20 -3.81 0.60
N ALA A 238 -6.47 -2.51 0.69
CA ALA A 238 -7.80 -2.00 1.05
C ALA A 238 -8.82 -2.24 -0.09
N THR A 239 -8.39 -2.14 -1.35
CA THR A 239 -9.19 -2.56 -2.52
C THR A 239 -9.53 -4.05 -2.43
N MET A 240 -8.54 -4.89 -2.08
CA MET A 240 -8.75 -6.33 -1.88
C MET A 240 -9.74 -6.59 -0.76
N ALA A 241 -9.66 -5.87 0.36
CA ALA A 241 -10.60 -5.99 1.48
C ALA A 241 -12.05 -5.67 1.07
N LEU A 242 -12.27 -4.58 0.33
CA LEU A 242 -13.60 -4.23 -0.19
C LEU A 242 -14.15 -5.30 -1.15
N ARG A 243 -13.29 -5.82 -2.04
CA ARG A 243 -13.67 -6.87 -2.99
C ARG A 243 -13.97 -8.18 -2.30
N ALA A 244 -13.16 -8.59 -1.34
CA ALA A 244 -13.39 -9.80 -0.55
C ALA A 244 -14.69 -9.69 0.26
N ALA A 245 -14.96 -8.55 0.89
CA ALA A 245 -16.23 -8.32 1.60
C ALA A 245 -17.46 -8.38 0.69
N THR A 246 -17.30 -8.13 -0.62
CA THR A 246 -18.39 -8.17 -1.59
C THR A 246 -18.56 -9.55 -2.24
N HIS A 247 -17.44 -10.18 -2.62
CA HIS A 247 -17.42 -11.32 -3.53
C HIS A 247 -17.02 -12.64 -2.88
N SER A 248 -16.46 -12.62 -1.66
CA SER A 248 -16.09 -13.85 -0.97
C SER A 248 -17.32 -14.69 -0.66
N GLY A 249 -17.18 -16.01 -0.81
CA GLY A 249 -18.15 -16.98 -0.29
C GLY A 249 -18.22 -16.99 1.24
N LEU A 250 -17.25 -16.40 1.93
CA LEU A 250 -17.20 -16.21 3.38
C LEU A 250 -17.41 -14.76 3.79
N ARG A 251 -18.03 -13.93 2.95
CA ARG A 251 -18.31 -12.52 3.27
C ARG A 251 -19.08 -12.32 4.59
N ASP A 252 -19.94 -13.27 4.97
CA ASP A 252 -20.71 -13.23 6.22
C ASP A 252 -19.83 -13.45 7.48
N ARG A 253 -18.56 -13.83 7.29
CA ARG A 253 -17.53 -13.89 8.33
C ARG A 253 -16.74 -12.59 8.44
N VAL A 254 -16.90 -11.66 7.51
CA VAL A 254 -16.24 -10.36 7.58
C VAL A 254 -17.11 -9.47 8.45
N SER A 255 -16.54 -9.00 9.57
CA SER A 255 -17.25 -8.21 10.58
C SER A 255 -16.89 -6.72 10.55
N GLY A 256 -15.78 -6.36 9.88
CA GLY A 256 -15.37 -4.98 9.72
C GLY A 256 -14.21 -4.81 8.74
N LEU A 257 -14.07 -3.59 8.23
CA LEU A 257 -13.03 -3.18 7.30
C LEU A 257 -12.23 -2.00 7.86
N VAL A 258 -10.90 -2.10 7.85
CA VAL A 258 -10.00 -0.98 8.13
C VAL A 258 -9.24 -0.68 6.85
N LEU A 259 -9.48 0.49 6.26
CA LEU A 259 -9.06 0.86 4.92
C LEU A 259 -8.14 2.08 4.98
N ASP A 260 -6.83 1.84 4.92
CA ASP A 260 -5.80 2.86 4.95
C ASP A 260 -5.41 3.27 3.52
N SER A 261 -5.60 4.55 3.18
CA SER A 261 -5.33 5.11 1.85
C SER A 261 -5.90 4.26 0.69
N PRO A 262 -7.21 3.92 0.69
CA PRO A 262 -7.74 2.92 -0.24
C PRO A 262 -7.68 3.36 -1.70
N VAL A 263 -7.28 2.44 -2.58
CA VAL A 263 -7.34 2.63 -4.03
C VAL A 263 -8.76 2.34 -4.52
N LEU A 264 -9.60 3.38 -4.59
CA LEU A 264 -11.00 3.26 -5.00
C LEU A 264 -11.24 3.42 -6.51
N ALA A 265 -10.27 3.97 -7.24
CA ALA A 265 -10.31 4.13 -8.69
C ALA A 265 -8.95 3.84 -9.33
N TRP A 266 -8.78 2.61 -9.80
CA TRP A 266 -7.51 2.09 -10.31
C TRP A 266 -6.92 2.96 -11.44
N GLU A 267 -7.76 3.52 -12.32
CA GLU A 267 -7.30 4.37 -13.44
C GLU A 267 -6.57 5.63 -12.95
N THR A 268 -7.04 6.22 -11.85
CA THR A 268 -6.44 7.43 -11.27
C THR A 268 -5.11 7.10 -10.61
N THR A 269 -5.05 5.98 -9.89
CA THR A 269 -3.82 5.48 -9.27
C THR A 269 -2.79 5.07 -10.30
N LEU A 270 -3.18 4.42 -11.39
CA LEU A 270 -2.26 4.08 -12.47
C LEU A 270 -1.61 5.33 -13.08
N ARG A 271 -2.42 6.37 -13.34
CA ARG A 271 -1.90 7.65 -13.85
C ARG A 271 -0.93 8.28 -12.85
N ALA A 272 -1.28 8.33 -11.57
CA ALA A 272 -0.42 8.87 -10.53
C ALA A 272 0.94 8.13 -10.47
N LEU A 273 0.92 6.79 -10.47
CA LEU A 273 2.13 5.97 -10.45
C LEU A 273 2.98 6.13 -11.73
N ALA A 274 2.35 6.23 -12.90
CA ALA A 274 3.04 6.47 -14.16
C ALA A 274 3.69 7.87 -14.18
N SER A 275 2.97 8.90 -13.74
CA SER A 275 3.46 10.27 -13.64
C SER A 275 4.61 10.40 -12.63
N ALA A 276 4.53 9.73 -11.49
CA ALA A 276 5.60 9.68 -10.50
C ALA A 276 6.89 9.06 -11.07
N ARG A 277 6.77 8.13 -12.03
CA ARG A 277 7.90 7.59 -12.82
C ARG A 277 8.27 8.43 -14.04
N ARG A 278 7.86 9.71 -14.08
CA ARG A 278 8.19 10.69 -15.12
C ARG A 278 7.63 10.32 -16.50
N THR A 279 6.55 9.54 -16.56
CA THR A 279 5.84 9.27 -17.82
C THR A 279 5.20 10.56 -18.34
N PRO A 280 5.45 10.97 -19.60
CA PRO A 280 4.82 12.13 -20.21
C PRO A 280 3.28 12.05 -20.20
N GLY A 281 2.61 13.17 -19.90
CA GLY A 281 1.15 13.25 -19.78
C GLY A 281 0.40 12.73 -21.01
N ALA A 282 0.93 12.97 -22.21
CA ALA A 282 0.36 12.49 -23.47
C ALA A 282 0.31 10.96 -23.60
N LEU A 283 1.16 10.22 -22.85
CA LEU A 283 1.20 8.76 -22.86
C LEU A 283 0.27 8.13 -21.81
N LEU A 284 -0.24 8.89 -20.84
CA LEU A 284 -1.07 8.36 -19.76
C LEU A 284 -2.36 7.69 -20.26
N PRO A 285 -3.11 8.23 -21.24
CA PRO A 285 -4.28 7.54 -21.80
C PRO A 285 -3.91 6.21 -22.46
N LEU A 286 -2.74 6.14 -23.11
CA LEU A 286 -2.22 4.90 -23.71
C LEU A 286 -1.82 3.90 -22.62
N ALA A 287 -1.26 4.37 -21.51
CA ALA A 287 -0.93 3.54 -20.35
C ALA A 287 -2.17 2.90 -19.74
N VAL A 288 -3.25 3.67 -19.56
CA VAL A 288 -4.54 3.17 -19.05
C VAL A 288 -5.12 2.11 -19.99
N ARG A 289 -5.16 2.38 -21.31
CA ARG A 289 -5.65 1.41 -22.30
C ARG A 289 -4.80 0.14 -22.35
N ALA A 290 -3.48 0.28 -22.29
CA ALA A 290 -2.56 -0.85 -22.27
C ALA A 290 -2.74 -1.69 -21.00
N ALA A 291 -2.96 -1.05 -19.85
CA ALA A 291 -3.27 -1.75 -18.60
C ALA A 291 -4.58 -2.53 -18.71
N GLN A 292 -5.67 -1.90 -19.17
CA GLN A 292 -6.97 -2.56 -19.39
C GLN A 292 -6.83 -3.81 -20.26
N GLY A 293 -6.17 -3.68 -21.42
CA GLY A 293 -6.02 -4.80 -22.36
C GLY A 293 -5.13 -5.93 -21.85
N ARG A 294 -4.21 -5.67 -20.91
CA ARG A 294 -3.25 -6.66 -20.40
C ARG A 294 -3.70 -7.35 -19.13
N THR A 295 -4.43 -6.64 -18.28
CA THR A 295 -4.86 -7.11 -16.95
C THR A 295 -6.33 -7.49 -16.91
N GLY A 296 -7.11 -7.11 -17.94
CA GLY A 296 -8.57 -7.26 -17.92
C GLY A 296 -9.26 -6.29 -16.98
N LEU A 297 -8.54 -5.27 -16.47
CA LEU A 297 -9.11 -4.26 -15.59
C LEU A 297 -10.32 -3.59 -16.24
N PRO A 298 -11.47 -3.51 -15.53
CA PRO A 298 -12.68 -2.97 -16.11
C PRO A 298 -12.50 -1.47 -16.41
N GLY A 299 -12.89 -1.05 -17.61
CA GLY A 299 -12.86 0.35 -18.02
C GLY A 299 -14.15 1.09 -17.68
N GLY A 300 -14.05 2.41 -17.46
CA GLY A 300 -15.21 3.30 -17.33
C GLY A 300 -15.69 3.57 -15.89
N ARG A 301 -16.67 4.46 -15.76
CA ARG A 301 -17.13 5.09 -14.50
C ARG A 301 -17.77 4.15 -13.46
N VAL A 302 -17.97 2.86 -13.76
CA VAL A 302 -18.88 1.96 -13.00
C VAL A 302 -18.17 0.80 -12.29
N ALA A 303 -16.85 0.62 -12.44
CA ALA A 303 -16.14 -0.48 -11.79
C ALA A 303 -15.18 -0.01 -10.69
N GLY A 304 -15.71 0.72 -9.70
CA GLY A 304 -14.97 1.00 -8.48
C GLY A 304 -14.89 -0.25 -7.59
N ALA A 305 -13.91 -0.30 -6.69
CA ALA A 305 -13.82 -1.37 -5.67
C ALA A 305 -15.01 -1.36 -4.68
N VAL A 306 -15.80 -0.28 -4.68
CA VAL A 306 -16.94 -0.09 -3.80
C VAL A 306 -18.22 -0.59 -4.49
N PRO A 307 -19.02 -1.44 -3.83
CA PRO A 307 -20.36 -1.77 -4.29
C PRO A 307 -21.24 -0.51 -4.47
N PRO A 308 -22.24 -0.52 -5.37
CA PRO A 308 -23.15 0.61 -5.55
C PRO A 308 -23.88 1.05 -4.27
N GLY A 309 -24.12 0.13 -3.33
CA GLY A 309 -24.74 0.40 -2.03
C GLY A 309 -23.76 0.67 -0.88
N GLY A 310 -22.46 0.75 -1.16
CA GLY A 310 -21.41 0.85 -0.14
C GLY A 310 -21.10 -0.50 0.53
N PRO A 311 -20.18 -0.52 1.51
CA PRO A 311 -19.88 -1.71 2.30
C PRO A 311 -21.09 -2.15 3.15
N SER A 312 -21.37 -3.45 3.19
CA SER A 312 -22.43 -4.05 4.01
C SER A 312 -22.06 -4.20 5.50
N VAL A 313 -20.80 -3.94 5.83
CA VAL A 313 -20.23 -4.06 7.18
C VAL A 313 -19.58 -2.73 7.58
N PRO A 314 -19.40 -2.45 8.89
CA PRO A 314 -18.70 -1.26 9.34
C PRO A 314 -17.32 -1.13 8.69
N ALA A 315 -17.00 0.06 8.20
CA ALA A 315 -15.72 0.39 7.58
C ALA A 315 -15.12 1.65 8.20
N LEU A 316 -13.89 1.54 8.70
CA LEU A 316 -13.06 2.67 9.08
C LEU A 316 -12.12 3.00 7.91
N VAL A 317 -12.33 4.14 7.26
CA VAL A 317 -11.41 4.67 6.26
C VAL A 317 -10.47 5.66 6.93
N ILE A 318 -9.16 5.49 6.74
CA ILE A 318 -8.13 6.40 7.25
C ILE A 318 -7.37 6.94 6.05
N HIS A 319 -7.50 8.23 5.78
CA HIS A 319 -6.97 8.83 4.55
C HIS A 319 -6.75 10.34 4.71
N GLY A 320 -5.82 10.90 3.94
CA GLY A 320 -5.38 12.29 4.06
C GLY A 320 -5.31 13.04 2.73
N PRO A 321 -5.37 14.39 2.77
CA PRO A 321 -5.31 15.21 1.57
C PRO A 321 -3.95 15.20 0.86
N ASP A 322 -2.88 14.79 1.55
CA ASP A 322 -1.51 14.75 1.06
C ASP A 322 -1.18 13.43 0.32
N ASP A 323 -2.17 12.55 0.17
CA ASP A 323 -2.05 11.34 -0.63
C ASP A 323 -2.06 11.66 -2.13
N THR A 324 -0.90 11.50 -2.77
CA THR A 324 -0.72 11.78 -4.21
C THR A 324 -0.93 10.55 -5.09
N VAL A 325 -1.26 9.39 -4.53
CA VAL A 325 -1.40 8.11 -5.26
C VAL A 325 -2.87 7.70 -5.37
N ALA A 326 -3.62 7.85 -4.28
CA ALA A 326 -5.05 7.59 -4.21
C ALA A 326 -5.78 8.91 -3.92
N PRO A 327 -6.67 9.38 -4.81
CA PRO A 327 -7.41 10.62 -4.56
C PRO A 327 -8.33 10.51 -3.33
N TRP A 328 -7.97 11.16 -2.23
CA TRP A 328 -8.72 11.11 -0.98
C TRP A 328 -10.16 11.63 -1.09
N GLN A 329 -10.46 12.44 -2.11
CA GLN A 329 -11.82 12.89 -2.39
C GLN A 329 -12.76 11.69 -2.65
N LEU A 330 -12.25 10.56 -3.13
CA LEU A 330 -13.03 9.32 -3.26
C LEU A 330 -13.41 8.75 -1.90
N SER A 331 -12.48 8.73 -0.95
CA SER A 331 -12.75 8.29 0.43
C SER A 331 -13.74 9.21 1.14
N ARG A 332 -13.66 10.53 0.92
CA ARG A 332 -14.68 11.47 1.43
C ARG A 332 -16.05 11.18 0.87
N ARG A 333 -16.17 11.08 -0.47
CA ARG A 333 -17.45 10.79 -1.11
C ARG A 333 -18.04 9.45 -0.64
N LEU A 334 -17.19 8.44 -0.41
CA LEU A 334 -17.62 7.16 0.14
C LEU A 334 -18.21 7.32 1.55
N ALA A 335 -17.54 8.05 2.43
CA ALA A 335 -18.04 8.30 3.78
C ALA A 335 -19.30 9.17 3.79
N ASP A 336 -19.33 10.23 2.99
CA ASP A 336 -20.47 11.15 2.87
C ASP A 336 -21.71 10.43 2.31
N ALA A 337 -21.54 9.47 1.40
CA ALA A 337 -22.63 8.68 0.82
C ALA A 337 -23.14 7.57 1.76
N HIS A 338 -22.32 7.11 2.71
CA HIS A 338 -22.64 5.98 3.59
C HIS A 338 -22.30 6.26 5.07
N PRO A 339 -22.82 7.34 5.68
CA PRO A 339 -22.41 7.77 7.02
C PRO A 339 -22.77 6.78 8.14
N GLY A 340 -23.72 5.87 7.89
CA GLY A 340 -24.11 4.83 8.84
C GLY A 340 -23.19 3.60 8.87
N THR A 341 -22.39 3.37 7.82
CA THR A 341 -21.48 2.21 7.73
C THR A 341 -20.03 2.59 7.53
N VAL A 342 -19.73 3.81 7.05
CA VAL A 342 -18.36 4.25 6.75
C VAL A 342 -17.98 5.45 7.62
N ALA A 343 -17.00 5.26 8.48
CA ALA A 343 -16.36 6.32 9.24
C ALA A 343 -15.06 6.78 8.55
N LEU A 344 -14.86 8.09 8.38
CA LEU A 344 -13.62 8.65 7.84
C LEU A 344 -12.79 9.33 8.93
N ARG A 345 -11.59 8.82 9.16
CA ARG A 345 -10.54 9.52 9.92
C ARG A 345 -9.61 10.24 8.97
N THR A 346 -9.66 11.57 8.98
CA THR A 346 -8.69 12.38 8.23
C THR A 346 -7.36 12.48 8.96
N VAL A 347 -6.27 12.21 8.24
CA VAL A 347 -4.89 12.42 8.71
C VAL A 347 -4.23 13.43 7.76
N ARG A 348 -3.56 14.45 8.30
CA ARG A 348 -2.86 15.46 7.48
C ARG A 348 -1.36 15.23 7.55
N ASN A 349 -0.64 15.74 6.56
CA ASN A 349 0.82 15.65 6.44
C ASN A 349 1.32 14.19 6.35
N ALA A 350 0.50 13.30 5.82
CA ALA A 350 0.79 11.88 5.66
C ALA A 350 0.76 11.50 4.16
N PRO A 351 1.84 10.94 3.60
CA PRO A 351 1.81 10.41 2.25
C PRO A 351 1.01 9.11 2.18
N HIS A 352 0.78 8.62 0.96
CA HIS A 352 0.05 7.39 0.69
C HIS A 352 0.51 6.21 1.54
N GLY A 353 -0.43 5.57 2.25
CA GLY A 353 -0.18 4.37 3.06
C GLY A 353 0.63 4.62 4.34
N ALA A 354 0.87 5.88 4.70
CA ALA A 354 1.63 6.27 5.89
C ALA A 354 0.77 7.00 6.93
N MET A 355 -0.53 6.72 6.96
CA MET A 355 -1.46 7.39 7.88
C MET A 355 -1.12 7.10 9.34
N TRP A 356 -0.74 5.85 9.66
CA TRP A 356 -0.24 5.48 11.00
C TRP A 356 1.07 6.20 11.32
N ASN A 357 1.97 6.35 10.35
CA ASN A 357 3.30 6.95 10.57
C ASN A 357 3.22 8.41 11.03
N ALA A 358 2.29 9.19 10.47
CA ALA A 358 2.17 10.61 10.79
C ALA A 358 1.71 10.87 12.23
N ASP A 359 0.84 10.00 12.76
CA ASP A 359 0.28 10.10 14.12
C ASP A 359 -0.13 8.70 14.63
N PRO A 360 0.83 7.90 15.14
CA PRO A 360 0.56 6.53 15.59
C PRO A 360 -0.49 6.46 16.70
N GLU A 361 -0.46 7.41 17.64
CA GLU A 361 -1.34 7.44 18.80
C GLU A 361 -2.80 7.69 18.38
N ALA A 362 -3.05 8.72 17.56
CA ALA A 362 -4.41 8.98 17.11
C ALA A 362 -4.94 7.93 16.12
N TYR A 363 -4.04 7.29 15.36
CA TYR A 363 -4.41 6.15 14.51
C TYR A 363 -4.85 4.96 15.35
N GLU A 364 -4.04 4.56 16.33
CA GLU A 364 -4.32 3.44 17.23
C GLU A 364 -5.58 3.70 18.06
N GLU A 365 -5.83 4.93 18.48
CA GLU A 365 -7.07 5.30 19.17
C GLU A 365 -8.30 5.18 18.25
N ALA A 366 -8.21 5.61 17.00
CA ALA A 366 -9.29 5.41 16.03
C ALA A 366 -9.55 3.92 15.76
N LEU A 367 -8.48 3.14 15.63
CA LEU A 367 -8.55 1.69 15.46
C LEU A 367 -9.18 1.02 16.70
N ARG A 368 -8.78 1.41 17.91
CA ARG A 368 -9.35 0.91 19.17
C ARG A 368 -10.85 1.14 19.23
N ARG A 369 -11.31 2.37 18.94
CA ARG A 369 -12.75 2.70 18.93
C ARG A 369 -13.52 1.86 17.93
N PHE A 370 -12.97 1.68 16.73
CA PHE A 370 -13.59 0.87 15.68
C PHE A 370 -13.65 -0.63 16.05
N LEU A 371 -12.60 -1.16 16.67
CA LEU A 371 -12.53 -2.57 17.06
C LEU A 371 -13.30 -2.90 18.34
N THR A 372 -13.59 -1.93 19.20
CA THR A 372 -14.25 -2.16 20.51
C THR A 372 -15.58 -2.94 20.40
N PRO A 373 -16.47 -2.70 19.41
CA PRO A 373 -17.67 -3.52 19.24
C PRO A 373 -17.42 -4.94 18.72
N LEU A 374 -16.20 -5.22 18.23
CA LEU A 374 -15.76 -6.49 17.63
C LEU A 374 -14.81 -7.29 18.56
N MET A 375 -14.53 -6.72 19.73
CA MET A 375 -13.68 -7.25 20.80
C MET A 375 -14.44 -8.19 21.73
#